data_AF-A0A0X8X9E9-F1
#
_entry.id   AF-A0A0X8X9E9-F1
#
_cell.length_a   1.000
_cell.length_b   1.000
_cell.length_c   1.000
_cell.angle_alpha   90.00
_cell.angle_beta   90.00
_cell.angle_gamma   90.00
#
_symmetry.space_group_name_H-M   'P 1'
#
loop_
_entity.id
_entity.type
_entity.pdbx_description
1 polymer ?
#
loop_
_entity_poly.entity_id
_entity_poly.type
_entity_poly.pdbx_seq_one_letter_code
_entity_poly.pdbx_strand_id
1 'polypeptide(L)'
;MAPKTPEQQMIERAKALRLHGILAHWEEIEDKEWIEQMLCWEEQERTRRSLERRLSEAHIGRFKPMSEFDWSWPTSCDRGAINALMSLEFIPEAGNVVLLGSNGVGKTMIARNIAYQAVIAGYTALFVNASTILAELASQDSERLLQQRFNRFTRPRLLVIDELGYLSYSTRYADLLFELVSRRYEKNSIIITTNRPFSEWGEVFPSAACVVSLIDRLLHNAEVLAIDGESYRYKEAQERRNTREAKRKSPSKKAKAES
;
A
#
# COMPACT_ATOMS: atom_id res chain seq x y z
N MET A 1 6.59 36.95 -13.60
CA MET A 1 5.21 36.93 -13.07
C MET A 1 5.21 37.81 -11.82
N ALA A 2 4.40 38.87 -11.77
CA ALA A 2 4.34 39.73 -10.58
C ALA A 2 3.82 38.92 -9.36
N PRO A 3 4.33 39.16 -8.14
CA PRO A 3 3.82 38.49 -6.94
C PRO A 3 2.34 38.84 -6.73
N LYS A 4 1.50 37.82 -6.49
CA LYS A 4 0.07 38.02 -6.21
C LYS A 4 -0.12 38.81 -4.92
N THR A 5 -1.10 39.72 -4.89
CA THR A 5 -1.47 40.45 -3.67
C THR A 5 -1.99 39.47 -2.59
N PRO A 6 -1.90 39.81 -1.29
CA PRO A 6 -2.40 38.96 -0.21
C PRO A 6 -3.88 38.57 -0.40
N GLU A 7 -4.71 39.53 -0.82
CA GLU A 7 -6.12 39.32 -1.14
C GLU A 7 -6.32 38.29 -2.27
N GLN A 8 -5.57 38.42 -3.37
CA GLN A 8 -5.59 37.45 -4.48
C GLN A 8 -5.18 36.05 -4.01
N GLN A 9 -4.26 35.94 -3.05
CA GLN A 9 -3.89 34.64 -2.49
C GLN A 9 -5.05 34.03 -1.67
N MET A 10 -5.77 34.84 -0.90
CA MET A 10 -6.91 34.36 -0.10
C MET A 10 -8.10 33.94 -0.98
N ILE A 11 -8.39 34.67 -2.06
CA ILE A 11 -9.41 34.29 -3.05
C ILE A 11 -9.06 32.93 -3.69
N GLU A 12 -7.80 32.73 -4.08
CA GLU A 12 -7.35 31.47 -4.68
C GLU A 12 -7.44 30.29 -3.69
N ARG A 13 -7.13 30.52 -2.40
CA ARG A 13 -7.34 29.54 -1.33
C ARG A 13 -8.82 29.18 -1.18
N ALA A 14 -9.71 30.18 -1.13
CA ALA A 14 -11.16 29.97 -1.06
C ALA A 14 -11.70 29.20 -2.28
N LYS A 15 -11.18 29.47 -3.50
CA LYS A 15 -11.48 28.70 -4.71
C LYS A 15 -11.00 27.26 -4.63
N ALA A 16 -9.76 27.03 -4.17
CA ALA A 16 -9.21 25.69 -3.97
C ALA A 16 -10.05 24.88 -2.96
N LEU A 17 -10.55 25.55 -1.93
CA LEU A 17 -11.48 25.00 -0.93
C LEU A 17 -12.94 24.93 -1.41
N ARG A 18 -13.25 25.40 -2.63
CA ARG A 18 -14.63 25.43 -3.17
C ARG A 18 -15.63 26.11 -2.21
N LEU A 19 -15.20 27.16 -1.52
CA LEU A 19 -16.05 27.92 -0.60
C LEU A 19 -16.91 28.93 -1.38
N HIS A 20 -17.82 28.42 -2.21
CA HIS A 20 -18.58 29.22 -3.17
C HIS A 20 -19.40 30.35 -2.52
N GLY A 21 -19.95 30.14 -1.33
CA GLY A 21 -20.66 31.18 -0.58
C GLY A 21 -19.74 32.33 -0.15
N ILE A 22 -18.53 32.02 0.32
CA ILE A 22 -17.54 33.04 0.72
C ILE A 22 -17.06 33.82 -0.50
N LEU A 23 -16.84 33.14 -1.61
CA LEU A 23 -16.47 33.80 -2.86
C LEU A 23 -17.57 34.73 -3.39
N ALA A 24 -18.85 34.36 -3.21
CA ALA A 24 -19.98 35.18 -3.64
C ALA A 24 -20.16 36.45 -2.81
N HIS A 25 -19.69 36.45 -1.56
CA HIS A 25 -19.80 37.57 -0.61
C HIS A 25 -18.42 38.17 -0.26
N TRP A 26 -17.42 38.01 -1.14
CA TRP A 26 -16.02 38.37 -0.84
C TRP A 26 -15.85 39.84 -0.44
N GLU A 27 -16.44 40.77 -1.20
CA GLU A 27 -16.38 42.23 -0.94
C GLU A 27 -16.93 42.61 0.45
N GLU A 28 -17.86 41.83 1.01
CA GLU A 28 -18.43 42.11 2.34
C GLU A 28 -17.49 41.71 3.48
N ILE A 29 -16.55 40.81 3.17
CA ILE A 29 -15.75 40.12 4.18
C ILE A 29 -14.24 40.37 3.99
N GLU A 30 -13.76 40.84 2.84
CA GLU A 30 -12.33 40.95 2.50
C GLU A 30 -11.46 41.65 3.55
N ASP A 31 -12.01 42.67 4.22
CA ASP A 31 -11.32 43.43 5.29
C ASP A 31 -11.34 42.73 6.67
N LYS A 32 -11.96 41.56 6.79
CA LYS A 32 -12.12 40.86 8.07
C LYS A 32 -10.90 39.98 8.36
N GLU A 33 -10.19 40.33 9.43
CA GLU A 33 -8.99 39.61 9.92
C GLU A 33 -9.21 38.11 10.17
N TRP A 34 -10.45 37.69 10.50
CA TRP A 34 -10.74 36.29 10.79
C TRP A 34 -10.75 35.38 9.55
N ILE A 35 -10.84 35.92 8.32
CA ILE A 35 -10.92 35.08 7.11
C ILE A 35 -9.66 34.26 6.93
N GLU A 36 -8.50 34.88 7.11
CA GLU A 36 -7.23 34.19 6.91
C GLU A 36 -7.10 32.99 7.85
N GLN A 37 -7.45 33.21 9.12
CA GLN A 37 -7.48 32.17 10.15
C GLN A 37 -8.50 31.07 9.79
N MET A 38 -9.68 31.43 9.29
CA MET A 38 -10.73 30.49 8.92
C MET A 38 -10.29 29.62 7.73
N LEU A 39 -9.75 30.23 6.67
CA LEU A 39 -9.19 29.51 5.52
C LEU A 39 -8.09 28.54 5.96
N CYS A 40 -7.22 28.97 6.88
CA CYS A 40 -6.17 28.14 7.45
C CYS A 40 -6.73 26.92 8.19
N TRP A 41 -7.74 27.11 9.04
CA TRP A 41 -8.40 26.00 9.74
C TRP A 41 -9.05 25.01 8.77
N GLU A 42 -9.77 25.50 7.76
CA GLU A 42 -10.46 24.65 6.79
C GLU A 42 -9.44 23.84 5.95
N GLU A 43 -8.32 24.45 5.53
CA GLU A 43 -7.22 23.74 4.84
C GLU A 43 -6.64 22.62 5.70
N GLN A 44 -6.34 22.91 6.96
CA GLN A 44 -5.78 21.95 7.91
C GLN A 44 -6.75 20.80 8.16
N GLU A 45 -8.02 21.10 8.45
CA GLU A 45 -9.04 20.10 8.74
C GLU A 45 -9.34 19.22 7.53
N ARG A 46 -9.42 19.79 6.33
CA ARG A 46 -9.62 18.99 5.10
C ARG A 46 -8.42 18.11 4.81
N THR A 47 -7.20 18.62 4.96
CA THR A 47 -5.97 17.85 4.76
C THR A 47 -5.92 16.68 5.75
N ARG A 48 -6.18 16.95 7.04
CA ARG A 48 -6.24 15.94 8.10
C ARG A 48 -7.28 14.87 7.82
N ARG A 49 -8.54 15.25 7.55
CA ARG A 49 -9.63 14.31 7.27
C ARG A 49 -9.39 13.50 6.00
N SER A 50 -8.83 14.13 4.96
CA SER A 50 -8.46 13.44 3.72
C SER A 50 -7.40 12.37 3.98
N LEU A 51 -6.38 12.70 4.78
CA LEU A 51 -5.33 11.75 5.15
C LEU A 51 -5.89 10.61 6.01
N GLU A 52 -6.64 10.92 7.07
CA GLU A 52 -7.27 9.92 7.96
C GLU A 52 -8.15 8.95 7.18
N ARG A 53 -8.97 9.48 6.27
CA ARG A 53 -9.81 8.67 5.39
C ARG A 53 -8.97 7.75 4.51
N ARG A 54 -7.91 8.26 3.86
CA ARG A 54 -7.05 7.44 3.00
C ARG A 54 -6.26 6.38 3.78
N LEU A 55 -5.80 6.69 4.99
CA LEU A 55 -5.16 5.71 5.89
C LEU A 55 -6.13 4.59 6.28
N SER A 56 -7.37 4.94 6.63
CA SER A 56 -8.43 3.98 6.97
C SER A 56 -8.79 3.10 5.77
N GLU A 57 -9.06 3.71 4.61
CA GLU A 57 -9.42 3.01 3.37
C GLU A 57 -8.27 2.17 2.78
N ALA A 58 -7.01 2.45 3.16
CA ALA A 58 -5.87 1.69 2.66
C ALA A 58 -5.72 0.31 3.30
N HIS A 59 -6.36 0.03 4.45
CA HIS A 59 -6.34 -1.28 5.11
C HIS A 59 -4.91 -1.86 5.33
N ILE A 60 -3.90 -1.01 5.53
CA ILE A 60 -2.48 -1.42 5.65
C ILE A 60 -2.25 -2.28 6.91
N GLY A 61 -3.05 -2.05 7.96
CA GLY A 61 -2.89 -2.72 9.25
C GLY A 61 -1.62 -2.29 9.99
N ARG A 62 -1.22 -3.07 11.01
CA ARG A 62 0.03 -2.81 11.74
C ARG A 62 1.23 -3.35 10.97
N PHE A 63 2.32 -2.60 10.97
CA PHE A 63 3.58 -2.99 10.32
C PHE A 63 4.77 -2.37 11.05
N LYS A 64 5.96 -2.92 10.80
CA LYS A 64 7.22 -2.32 11.24
C LYS A 64 7.67 -1.26 10.23
N PRO A 65 8.13 -0.08 10.67
CA PRO A 65 8.63 0.94 9.78
C PRO A 65 9.88 0.46 9.05
N MET A 66 10.13 1.03 7.86
CA MET A 66 11.27 0.65 7.03
C MET A 66 12.62 0.87 7.71
N SER A 67 12.70 1.80 8.67
CA SER A 67 13.88 2.04 9.52
C SER A 67 14.27 0.84 10.38
N GLU A 68 13.34 -0.07 10.68
CA GLU A 68 13.59 -1.32 11.42
C GLU A 68 13.96 -2.49 10.50
N PHE A 69 14.04 -2.30 9.17
CA PHE A 69 14.44 -3.35 8.26
C PHE A 69 15.93 -3.66 8.44
N ASP A 70 16.24 -4.88 8.85
CA ASP A 70 17.61 -5.39 9.00
C ASP A 70 18.18 -5.79 7.63
N TRP A 71 18.90 -4.86 7.00
CA TRP A 71 19.54 -5.07 5.69
C TRP A 71 20.63 -6.14 5.69
N SER A 72 21.09 -6.57 6.87
CA SER A 72 22.09 -7.65 6.98
C SER A 72 21.47 -9.04 7.02
N TRP A 73 20.14 -9.14 7.11
CA TRP A 73 19.45 -10.42 7.24
C TRP A 73 19.20 -11.16 5.92
N PRO A 74 18.71 -10.51 4.84
CA PRO A 74 18.63 -11.16 3.54
C PRO A 74 20.03 -11.49 3.02
N THR A 75 20.19 -12.66 2.42
CA THR A 75 21.41 -13.06 1.70
C THR A 75 21.60 -12.23 0.43
N SER A 76 20.50 -11.90 -0.25
CA SER A 76 20.51 -11.04 -1.45
C SER A 76 19.28 -10.15 -1.45
N CYS A 77 19.47 -8.85 -1.67
CA CYS A 77 18.41 -7.85 -1.74
C CYS A 77 18.95 -6.55 -2.35
N ASP A 78 18.28 -6.01 -3.36
CA ASP A 78 18.64 -4.71 -3.92
C ASP A 78 18.07 -3.57 -3.05
N ARG A 79 18.89 -3.09 -2.12
CA ARG A 79 18.56 -1.95 -1.26
C ARG A 79 18.36 -0.66 -2.06
N GLY A 80 19.11 -0.46 -3.14
CA GLY A 80 19.02 0.74 -3.97
C GLY A 80 17.66 0.84 -4.64
N ALA A 81 17.22 -0.25 -5.27
CA ALA A 81 15.92 -0.33 -5.91
C ALA A 81 14.77 -0.20 -4.90
N ILE A 82 14.85 -0.84 -3.73
CA ILE A 82 13.82 -0.67 -2.69
C ILE A 82 13.74 0.78 -2.21
N ASN A 83 14.87 1.46 -2.02
CA ASN A 83 14.89 2.88 -1.66
C ASN A 83 14.30 3.74 -2.79
N ALA A 84 14.58 3.42 -4.05
CA ALA A 84 13.99 4.12 -5.20
C ALA A 84 12.46 3.98 -5.20
N LEU A 85 11.91 2.80 -4.88
CA LEU A 85 10.45 2.62 -4.76
C LEU A 85 9.80 3.50 -3.70
N MET A 86 10.54 3.94 -2.68
CA MET A 86 10.03 4.87 -1.66
C MET A 86 9.87 6.31 -2.20
N SER A 87 10.45 6.65 -3.36
CA SER A 87 10.18 7.92 -4.06
C SER A 87 8.79 7.96 -4.69
N LEU A 88 8.19 6.79 -4.94
CA LEU A 88 6.87 6.59 -5.55
C LEU A 88 6.76 7.03 -7.02
N GLU A 89 7.88 7.27 -7.71
CA GLU A 89 7.90 7.71 -9.12
C GLU A 89 7.18 6.75 -10.06
N PHE A 90 7.16 5.45 -9.74
CA PHE A 90 6.43 4.44 -10.49
C PHE A 90 4.90 4.64 -10.47
N ILE A 91 4.33 5.36 -9.48
CA ILE A 91 2.87 5.55 -9.36
C ILE A 91 2.31 6.45 -10.47
N PRO A 92 2.84 7.66 -10.70
CA PRO A 92 2.48 8.49 -11.85
C PRO A 92 2.63 7.79 -13.21
N GLU A 93 3.65 6.94 -13.35
CA GLU A 93 3.96 6.21 -14.58
C GLU A 93 3.08 4.98 -14.79
N ALA A 94 2.19 4.67 -13.83
CA ALA A 94 1.41 3.44 -13.79
C ALA A 94 2.29 2.17 -13.86
N GLY A 95 3.51 2.25 -13.34
CA GLY A 95 4.43 1.13 -13.18
C GLY A 95 3.95 0.16 -12.10
N ASN A 96 4.36 -1.09 -12.19
CA ASN A 96 4.08 -2.14 -11.22
C ASN A 96 5.34 -2.50 -10.44
N VAL A 97 5.16 -3.16 -9.30
CA VAL A 97 6.26 -3.72 -8.53
C VAL A 97 5.92 -5.16 -8.18
N VAL A 98 6.90 -6.04 -8.30
CA VAL A 98 6.79 -7.41 -7.82
C VAL A 98 7.87 -7.67 -6.79
N LEU A 99 7.45 -7.98 -5.57
CA LEU A 99 8.33 -8.47 -4.53
C LEU A 99 8.29 -10.00 -4.54
N LEU A 100 9.39 -10.63 -4.91
CA LEU A 100 9.57 -12.09 -5.00
C LEU A 100 10.53 -12.56 -3.89
N GLY A 101 10.30 -13.74 -3.33
CA GLY A 101 11.22 -14.33 -2.34
C GLY A 101 10.56 -15.34 -1.42
N SER A 102 11.34 -15.98 -0.55
CA SER A 102 10.83 -16.99 0.39
C SER A 102 9.98 -16.38 1.53
N ASN A 103 9.41 -17.22 2.39
CA ASN A 103 8.50 -16.76 3.43
C ASN A 103 9.26 -16.10 4.59
N GLY A 104 8.79 -14.92 5.00
CA GLY A 104 9.36 -14.21 6.14
C GLY A 104 10.58 -13.35 5.82
N VAL A 105 10.93 -13.13 4.55
CA VAL A 105 12.06 -12.25 4.14
C VAL A 105 11.74 -10.76 4.11
N GLY A 106 10.50 -10.35 4.41
CA GLY A 106 10.13 -8.94 4.53
C GLY A 106 9.33 -8.32 3.37
N LYS A 107 8.95 -9.09 2.33
CA LYS A 107 8.13 -8.61 1.20
C LYS A 107 6.89 -7.81 1.63
N THR A 108 6.05 -8.40 2.48
CA THR A 108 4.84 -7.75 3.01
C THR A 108 5.17 -6.49 3.82
N MET A 109 6.28 -6.48 4.57
CA MET A 109 6.72 -5.29 5.33
C MET A 109 7.09 -4.15 4.39
N ILE A 110 7.86 -4.43 3.33
CA ILE A 110 8.24 -3.45 2.31
C ILE A 110 6.99 -2.91 1.61
N ALA A 111 6.11 -3.79 1.13
CA ALA A 111 4.87 -3.40 0.45
C ALA A 111 3.97 -2.52 1.33
N ARG A 112 3.86 -2.81 2.64
CA ARG A 112 3.12 -1.96 3.59
C ARG A 112 3.76 -0.60 3.79
N ASN A 113 5.09 -0.52 3.86
CA ASN A 113 5.79 0.76 3.97
C ASN A 113 5.63 1.62 2.71
N ILE A 114 5.71 1.03 1.52
CA ILE A 114 5.45 1.74 0.25
C ILE A 114 4.00 2.22 0.20
N ALA A 115 3.03 1.36 0.56
CA ALA A 115 1.62 1.76 0.59
C ALA A 115 1.35 2.90 1.59
N TYR A 116 1.98 2.84 2.76
CA TYR A 116 1.90 3.91 3.75
C TYR A 116 2.46 5.22 3.20
N GLN A 117 3.66 5.17 2.62
CA GLN A 117 4.29 6.35 2.02
C GLN A 117 3.44 6.93 0.89
N ALA A 118 2.81 6.09 0.07
CA ALA A 118 1.87 6.54 -0.97
C ALA A 118 0.68 7.30 -0.39
N VAL A 119 0.11 6.83 0.73
CA VAL A 119 -0.97 7.53 1.42
C VAL A 119 -0.48 8.86 2.01
N ILE A 120 0.70 8.91 2.62
CA ILE A 120 1.27 10.18 3.11
C ILE A 120 1.44 11.17 1.94
N ALA A 121 1.92 10.69 0.78
CA ALA A 121 2.18 11.51 -0.41
C ALA A 121 0.93 11.98 -1.19
N GLY A 122 -0.28 11.67 -0.74
CA GLY A 122 -1.51 12.15 -1.41
C GLY A 122 -2.25 11.10 -2.25
N TYR A 123 -1.66 9.92 -2.47
CA TYR A 123 -2.30 8.85 -3.25
C TYR A 123 -3.36 8.09 -2.44
N THR A 124 -4.32 7.51 -3.15
CA THR A 124 -5.19 6.46 -2.60
C THR A 124 -4.49 5.11 -2.76
N ALA A 125 -4.44 4.33 -1.69
CA ALA A 125 -3.90 2.98 -1.70
C ALA A 125 -4.92 1.98 -1.18
N LEU A 126 -4.78 0.70 -1.52
CA LEU A 126 -5.50 -0.40 -0.89
C LEU A 126 -4.57 -1.59 -0.74
N PHE A 127 -4.43 -2.09 0.48
CA PHE A 127 -3.70 -3.29 0.81
C PHE A 127 -4.67 -4.44 1.07
N VAL A 128 -4.52 -5.55 0.35
CA VAL A 128 -5.43 -6.70 0.47
C VAL A 128 -4.74 -7.98 -0.01
N ASN A 129 -5.09 -9.12 0.58
CA ASN A 129 -4.57 -10.41 0.16
C ASN A 129 -5.24 -10.86 -1.15
N ALA A 130 -4.49 -11.55 -2.01
CA ALA A 130 -5.00 -12.10 -3.27
C ALA A 130 -6.24 -12.97 -3.07
N SER A 131 -6.22 -13.83 -2.04
CA SER A 131 -7.32 -14.72 -1.67
C SER A 131 -8.62 -13.96 -1.37
N THR A 132 -8.53 -12.84 -0.65
CA THR A 132 -9.68 -12.00 -0.29
C THR A 132 -10.27 -11.33 -1.52
N ILE A 133 -9.44 -10.75 -2.39
CA ILE A 133 -9.91 -10.15 -3.66
C ILE A 133 -10.71 -11.17 -4.45
N LEU A 134 -10.14 -12.36 -4.66
CA LEU A 134 -10.70 -13.36 -5.54
C LEU A 134 -11.97 -14.01 -4.95
N ALA A 135 -12.01 -14.21 -3.63
CA ALA A 135 -13.23 -14.63 -2.94
C ALA A 135 -14.35 -13.58 -3.04
N GLU A 136 -14.03 -12.29 -2.86
CA GLU A 136 -15.01 -11.21 -2.99
C GLU A 136 -15.56 -11.08 -4.42
N LEU A 137 -14.69 -11.20 -5.43
CA LEU A 137 -15.12 -11.12 -6.83
C LEU A 137 -15.92 -12.36 -7.25
N ALA A 138 -15.48 -13.56 -6.89
CA ALA A 138 -16.17 -14.79 -7.29
C ALA A 138 -17.49 -15.04 -6.56
N SER A 139 -17.71 -14.40 -5.41
CA SER A 139 -19.00 -14.48 -4.69
C SER A 139 -20.09 -13.57 -5.27
N GLN A 140 -19.80 -12.79 -6.32
CA GLN A 140 -20.82 -11.97 -6.97
C GLN A 140 -21.64 -12.80 -7.98
N ASP A 141 -22.96 -12.89 -7.74
CA ASP A 141 -23.88 -13.69 -8.55
C ASP A 141 -24.37 -13.00 -9.82
N SER A 142 -24.21 -11.68 -9.92
CA SER A 142 -24.61 -10.92 -11.11
C SER A 142 -23.43 -10.14 -11.68
N GLU A 143 -23.42 -10.04 -13.01
CA GLU A 143 -22.39 -9.29 -13.74
C GLU A 143 -22.35 -7.81 -13.31
N ARG A 144 -23.52 -7.18 -13.09
CA ARG A 144 -23.58 -5.79 -12.60
C ARG A 144 -22.89 -5.62 -11.25
N LEU A 145 -23.12 -6.52 -10.30
CA LEU A 145 -22.48 -6.46 -8.98
C LEU A 145 -20.99 -6.76 -9.07
N LEU A 146 -20.58 -7.69 -9.93
CA LEU A 146 -19.17 -7.97 -10.21
C LEU A 146 -18.45 -6.74 -10.74
N GLN A 147 -19.03 -6.07 -11.74
CA GLN A 147 -18.52 -4.82 -12.30
C GLN A 147 -18.38 -3.72 -11.24
N GLN A 148 -19.38 -3.58 -10.36
CA GLN A 148 -19.32 -2.65 -9.24
C GLN A 148 -18.24 -3.03 -8.22
N ARG A 149 -18.05 -4.32 -7.95
CA ARG A 149 -17.04 -4.83 -7.02
C ARG A 149 -15.63 -4.60 -7.53
N PHE A 150 -15.37 -4.77 -8.83
CA PHE A 150 -14.07 -4.44 -9.43
C PHE A 150 -13.63 -3.00 -9.15
N ASN A 151 -14.56 -2.04 -9.12
CA ASN A 151 -14.24 -0.63 -8.83
C ASN A 151 -13.55 -0.43 -7.47
N ARG A 152 -13.80 -1.31 -6.48
CA ARG A 152 -13.09 -1.27 -5.20
C ARG A 152 -11.59 -1.48 -5.37
N PHE A 153 -11.20 -2.35 -6.29
CA PHE A 153 -9.81 -2.75 -6.52
C PHE A 153 -9.16 -1.97 -7.67
N THR A 154 -9.92 -1.37 -8.59
CA THR A 154 -9.37 -0.63 -9.75
C THR A 154 -9.25 0.88 -9.51
N ARG A 155 -10.05 1.47 -8.61
CA ARG A 155 -10.04 2.91 -8.33
C ARG A 155 -8.82 3.42 -7.53
N PRO A 156 -8.29 2.70 -6.53
CA PRO A 156 -7.10 3.17 -5.80
C PRO A 156 -5.93 3.37 -6.75
N ARG A 157 -5.18 4.48 -6.58
CA ARG A 157 -3.97 4.75 -7.38
C ARG A 157 -2.92 3.67 -7.21
N LEU A 158 -2.80 3.12 -6.01
CA LEU A 158 -1.97 1.97 -5.71
C LEU A 158 -2.81 0.81 -5.15
N LEU A 159 -2.70 -0.38 -5.75
CA LEU A 159 -3.27 -1.61 -5.21
C LEU A 159 -2.12 -2.53 -4.79
N VAL A 160 -2.08 -2.94 -3.53
CA VAL A 160 -1.16 -3.99 -3.06
C VAL A 160 -1.93 -5.30 -2.96
N ILE A 161 -1.48 -6.30 -3.72
CA ILE A 161 -1.96 -7.67 -3.72
C ILE A 161 -0.93 -8.53 -2.98
N ASP A 162 -1.20 -8.83 -1.72
CA ASP A 162 -0.29 -9.62 -0.88
C ASP A 162 -0.56 -11.13 -1.04
N GLU A 163 0.50 -11.95 -0.89
CA GLU A 163 0.43 -13.42 -0.84
C GLU A 163 -0.08 -14.10 -2.13
N LEU A 164 0.27 -13.57 -3.29
CA LEU A 164 -0.09 -14.13 -4.59
C LEU A 164 0.81 -15.33 -4.96
N GLY A 165 0.63 -16.46 -4.30
CA GLY A 165 1.40 -17.70 -4.56
C GLY A 165 1.00 -18.94 -3.75
N TYR A 166 0.01 -18.79 -2.87
CA TYR A 166 -0.39 -19.84 -1.91
C TYR A 166 -1.70 -20.56 -2.24
N LEU A 167 -2.33 -20.24 -3.37
CA LEU A 167 -3.58 -20.86 -3.77
C LEU A 167 -3.38 -21.59 -5.10
N SER A 168 -3.88 -22.82 -5.17
CA SER A 168 -4.25 -23.44 -6.46
C SER A 168 -5.51 -22.73 -6.94
N TYR A 169 -5.36 -21.77 -7.83
CA TYR A 169 -6.48 -20.97 -8.28
C TYR A 169 -7.29 -21.75 -9.32
N SER A 170 -8.62 -21.74 -9.18
CA SER A 170 -9.51 -22.21 -10.24
C SER A 170 -9.34 -21.36 -11.51
N THR A 171 -9.74 -21.87 -12.68
CA THR A 171 -9.74 -21.08 -13.94
C THR A 171 -10.50 -19.76 -13.76
N ARG A 172 -11.62 -19.75 -13.04
CA ARG A 172 -12.38 -18.55 -12.71
C ARG A 172 -11.56 -17.50 -11.94
N TYR A 173 -10.72 -17.93 -11.01
CA TYR A 173 -9.84 -17.02 -10.28
C TYR A 173 -8.74 -16.44 -11.16
N ALA A 174 -8.21 -17.21 -12.11
CA ALA A 174 -7.27 -16.72 -13.11
C ALA A 174 -7.92 -15.61 -13.96
N ASP A 175 -9.13 -15.84 -14.44
CA ASP A 175 -9.88 -14.88 -15.28
C ASP A 175 -10.19 -13.59 -14.52
N LEU A 176 -10.61 -13.69 -13.26
CA LEU A 176 -10.87 -12.52 -12.40
C LEU A 176 -9.61 -11.71 -12.12
N LEU A 177 -8.48 -12.37 -11.86
CA LEU A 177 -7.21 -11.70 -11.66
C LEU A 177 -6.73 -11.05 -12.97
N PHE A 178 -6.87 -11.74 -14.10
CA PHE A 178 -6.56 -11.21 -15.42
C PHE A 178 -7.36 -9.95 -15.72
N GLU A 179 -8.67 -9.97 -15.45
CA GLU A 179 -9.53 -8.83 -15.65
C GLU A 179 -9.15 -7.66 -14.73
N LEU A 180 -8.83 -7.93 -13.46
CA LEU A 180 -8.35 -6.92 -12.53
C LEU A 180 -7.05 -6.25 -13.02
N VAL A 181 -6.06 -7.05 -13.40
CA VAL A 181 -4.78 -6.54 -13.94
C VAL A 181 -5.01 -5.75 -15.21
N SER A 182 -5.83 -6.27 -16.12
CA SER A 182 -6.15 -5.61 -17.40
C SER A 182 -6.84 -4.25 -17.22
N ARG A 183 -7.71 -4.11 -16.21
CA ARG A 183 -8.36 -2.82 -15.91
C ARG A 183 -7.40 -1.78 -15.34
N ARG A 184 -6.30 -2.21 -14.72
CA ARG A 184 -5.30 -1.35 -14.08
C ARG A 184 -4.08 -1.08 -14.97
N TYR A 185 -3.83 -1.93 -15.95
CA TYR A 185 -2.76 -1.81 -16.93
C TYR A 185 -2.71 -0.41 -17.54
N GLU A 186 -1.51 0.22 -17.48
CA GLU A 186 -1.22 1.58 -17.96
C GLU A 186 -2.11 2.69 -17.35
N LYS A 187 -2.80 2.41 -16.23
CA LYS A 187 -3.71 3.36 -15.57
C LYS A 187 -3.36 3.60 -14.11
N ASN A 188 -3.17 2.53 -13.34
CA ASN A 188 -2.89 2.59 -11.90
C ASN A 188 -1.99 1.42 -11.47
N SER A 189 -1.03 1.70 -10.60
CA SER A 189 0.01 0.77 -10.19
C SER A 189 -0.47 -0.40 -9.34
N ILE A 190 0.18 -1.54 -9.49
CA ILE A 190 0.02 -2.72 -8.65
C ILE A 190 1.35 -3.05 -7.98
N ILE A 191 1.33 -3.32 -6.67
CA ILE A 191 2.41 -4.02 -5.99
C ILE A 191 1.92 -5.44 -5.71
N ILE A 192 2.72 -6.44 -6.07
CA ILE A 192 2.45 -7.84 -5.78
C ILE A 192 3.52 -8.38 -4.84
N THR A 193 3.12 -9.16 -3.84
CA THR A 193 4.06 -10.03 -3.11
C THR A 193 3.80 -11.48 -3.46
N THR A 194 4.85 -12.22 -3.79
CA THR A 194 4.74 -13.63 -4.13
C THR A 194 5.96 -14.41 -3.64
N ASN A 195 5.75 -15.69 -3.36
CA ASN A 195 6.81 -16.66 -3.06
C ASN A 195 7.11 -17.59 -4.23
N ARG A 196 6.44 -17.42 -5.37
CA ARG A 196 6.65 -18.25 -6.57
C ARG A 196 7.09 -17.38 -7.74
N PRO A 197 8.17 -17.75 -8.46
CA PRO A 197 8.57 -17.06 -9.67
C PRO A 197 7.50 -17.18 -10.75
N PHE A 198 7.41 -16.20 -11.65
CA PHE A 198 6.40 -16.18 -12.73
C PHE A 198 6.48 -17.37 -13.67
N SER A 199 7.66 -17.99 -13.83
CA SER A 199 7.83 -19.23 -14.58
C SER A 199 6.95 -20.37 -14.05
N GLU A 200 6.64 -20.37 -12.75
CA GLU A 200 5.81 -21.39 -12.10
C GLU A 200 4.32 -21.03 -12.09
N TRP A 201 3.93 -19.85 -12.57
CA TRP A 201 2.53 -19.44 -12.52
C TRP A 201 1.62 -20.25 -13.46
N GLY A 202 2.17 -20.87 -14.50
CA GLY A 202 1.45 -21.87 -15.29
C GLY A 202 0.97 -23.07 -14.46
N GLU A 203 1.71 -23.45 -13.42
CA GLU A 203 1.33 -24.52 -12.48
C GLU A 203 0.33 -24.04 -11.42
N VAL A 204 0.38 -22.76 -11.06
CA VAL A 204 -0.53 -22.12 -10.10
C VAL A 204 -1.94 -21.94 -10.69
N PHE A 205 -2.02 -21.75 -12.01
CA PHE A 205 -3.26 -21.58 -12.78
C PHE A 205 -3.37 -22.62 -13.91
N PRO A 206 -3.48 -23.91 -13.58
CA PRO A 206 -3.51 -24.95 -14.60
C PRO A 206 -4.76 -24.78 -15.48
N SER A 207 -4.57 -24.79 -16.80
CA SER A 207 -5.62 -24.66 -17.83
C SER A 207 -6.18 -23.25 -18.09
N ALA A 208 -5.62 -22.19 -17.50
CA ALA A 208 -6.05 -20.82 -17.78
C ALA A 208 -5.28 -20.21 -18.95
N ALA A 209 -5.93 -20.08 -20.11
CA ALA A 209 -5.33 -19.51 -21.31
C ALA A 209 -4.88 -18.03 -21.12
N CYS A 210 -5.48 -17.33 -20.16
CA CYS A 210 -5.21 -15.92 -19.88
C CYS A 210 -3.91 -15.67 -19.09
N VAL A 211 -3.25 -16.70 -18.54
CA VAL A 211 -2.10 -16.54 -17.62
C VAL A 211 -0.91 -15.88 -18.29
N VAL A 212 -0.58 -16.28 -19.53
CA VAL A 212 0.52 -15.65 -20.29
C VAL A 212 0.26 -14.17 -20.49
N SER A 213 -0.97 -13.83 -20.91
CA SER A 213 -1.44 -12.46 -21.11
C SER A 213 -1.57 -11.65 -19.82
N LEU A 214 -1.77 -12.31 -18.67
CA LEU A 214 -1.77 -11.69 -17.35
C LEU A 214 -0.35 -11.30 -16.95
N ILE A 215 0.60 -12.24 -17.09
CA ILE A 215 2.01 -12.03 -16.73
C ILE A 215 2.60 -10.94 -17.60
N ASP A 216 2.35 -10.99 -18.91
CA ASP A 216 2.80 -9.99 -19.88
C ASP A 216 2.37 -8.56 -19.47
N ARG A 217 1.07 -8.34 -19.25
CA ARG A 217 0.56 -7.04 -18.81
C ARG A 217 1.08 -6.60 -17.46
N LEU A 218 1.22 -7.54 -16.52
CA LEU A 218 1.74 -7.23 -15.19
C LEU A 218 3.20 -6.78 -15.27
N LEU A 219 4.02 -7.46 -16.08
CA LEU A 219 5.47 -7.28 -16.15
C LEU A 219 5.95 -6.23 -17.13
N HIS A 220 5.13 -5.83 -18.10
CA HIS A 220 5.50 -4.86 -19.14
C HIS A 220 6.22 -3.62 -18.57
N ASN A 221 5.65 -3.04 -17.51
CA ASN A 221 6.19 -1.87 -16.80
C ASN A 221 6.42 -2.20 -15.32
N ALA A 222 7.05 -3.35 -15.01
CA ALA A 222 7.27 -3.76 -13.62
C ALA A 222 8.73 -3.73 -13.18
N GLU A 223 8.94 -3.23 -11.97
CA GLU A 223 10.18 -3.46 -11.22
C GLU A 223 10.05 -4.80 -10.47
N VAL A 224 10.89 -5.78 -10.80
CA VAL A 224 10.88 -7.09 -10.13
C VAL A 224 12.05 -7.18 -9.14
N LEU A 225 11.72 -7.23 -7.86
CA LEU A 225 12.69 -7.30 -6.77
C LEU A 225 12.65 -8.66 -6.09
N ALA A 226 13.73 -9.42 -6.26
CA ALA A 226 13.95 -10.66 -5.55
C ALA A 226 14.61 -10.40 -4.18
N ILE A 227 14.13 -11.08 -3.15
CA ILE A 227 14.67 -11.06 -1.80
C ILE A 227 14.93 -12.50 -1.38
N ASP A 228 16.21 -12.84 -1.28
CA ASP A 228 16.66 -14.16 -0.84
C ASP A 228 17.20 -14.07 0.57
N GLY A 229 16.83 -15.05 1.41
CA GLY A 229 17.27 -15.12 2.79
C GLY A 229 16.43 -16.07 3.61
N GLU A 230 16.84 -16.27 4.85
CA GLU A 230 16.07 -17.05 5.82
C GLU A 230 14.87 -16.27 6.37
N SER A 231 13.91 -16.98 6.95
CA SER A 231 12.72 -16.36 7.53
C SER A 231 13.06 -15.49 8.75
N TYR A 232 12.87 -14.17 8.63
CA TYR A 232 13.04 -13.25 9.77
C TYR A 232 12.06 -13.56 10.90
N ARG A 233 10.87 -14.06 10.57
CA ARG A 233 9.87 -14.48 11.58
C ARG A 233 10.40 -15.61 12.46
N TYR A 234 11.22 -16.50 11.90
CA TYR A 234 11.85 -17.59 12.63
C TYR A 234 12.93 -17.07 13.60
N LYS A 235 13.78 -16.14 13.15
CA LYS A 235 14.76 -15.42 13.99
C LYS A 235 14.08 -14.80 15.22
N GLU A 236 13.05 -13.99 15.00
CA GLU A 236 12.35 -13.33 16.10
C GLU A 236 11.69 -14.33 17.07
N ALA A 237 11.16 -15.45 16.55
CA ALA A 237 10.57 -16.48 17.38
C ALA A 237 11.63 -17.12 18.31
N GLN A 238 12.83 -17.39 17.79
CA GLN A 238 13.95 -17.90 18.59
C GLN A 238 14.42 -16.88 19.64
N GLU A 239 14.63 -15.62 19.27
CA GLU A 239 15.06 -14.55 20.19
C GLU A 239 14.06 -14.35 21.34
N ARG A 240 12.75 -14.34 21.03
CA ARG A 240 11.69 -14.25 22.04
C ARG A 240 11.70 -15.47 22.97
N ARG A 241 11.95 -16.67 22.44
CA ARG A 241 12.05 -17.90 23.23
C ARG A 241 13.23 -17.82 24.19
N ASN A 242 14.42 -17.47 23.70
CA ASN A 242 15.63 -17.34 24.50
C ASN A 242 15.46 -16.29 25.61
N THR A 243 14.85 -15.15 25.30
CA THR A 243 14.56 -14.09 26.28
C THR A 243 13.60 -14.56 27.38
N ARG A 244 12.56 -15.33 27.00
CA ARG A 244 11.61 -15.92 27.97
C ARG A 244 12.28 -16.97 28.85
N GLU A 245 13.14 -17.80 28.29
CA GLU A 245 13.90 -18.81 29.03
C GLU A 245 14.91 -18.17 30.00
N ALA A 246 15.60 -17.10 29.59
CA ALA A 246 16.48 -16.33 30.47
C ALA A 246 15.72 -15.70 31.64
N LYS A 247 14.55 -15.09 31.40
CA LYS A 247 13.67 -14.55 32.45
C LYS A 247 13.12 -15.62 33.40
N ARG A 248 12.87 -16.83 32.89
CA ARG A 248 12.42 -17.98 33.70
C ARG A 248 13.55 -18.60 34.54
N LYS A 249 14.80 -18.52 34.08
CA LYS A 249 16.01 -18.96 34.82
C LYS A 249 16.50 -17.94 35.85
N SER A 250 15.99 -16.71 35.81
CA SER A 250 16.24 -15.68 36.82
C SER A 250 15.14 -15.52 37.90
N PRO A 251 14.81 -16.53 38.73
CA PRO A 251 14.15 -16.30 40.01
C PRO A 251 15.08 -16.71 41.17
N SER A 252 15.57 -15.71 41.93
CA SER A 252 16.04 -15.75 43.34
C SER A 252 17.28 -14.89 43.67
N LYS A 253 17.17 -13.56 43.58
CA LYS A 253 18.06 -12.65 44.36
C LYS A 253 17.33 -11.67 45.29
N LYS A 254 16.01 -11.79 45.44
CA LYS A 254 15.20 -10.92 46.32
C LYS A 254 14.64 -11.59 47.59
N ALA A 255 14.96 -12.86 47.88
CA ALA A 255 14.46 -13.57 49.06
C ALA A 255 15.52 -13.88 50.14
N LYS A 256 16.68 -13.21 50.13
CA LYS A 256 17.77 -13.44 51.09
C LYS A 256 18.34 -12.16 51.73
N ALA A 257 17.56 -11.09 51.77
CA ALA A 257 17.94 -9.81 52.41
C ALA A 257 17.09 -9.47 53.65
N GLU A 258 16.16 -10.35 54.06
CA GLU A 258 15.40 -10.23 55.30
C GLU A 258 15.45 -11.58 56.04
N SER A 259 16.59 -11.85 56.68
CA SER A 259 16.72 -12.85 57.75
C SER A 259 17.83 -12.41 58.70
#